data_AF-J9RX15-F1
#
_entry.id   AF-J9RX15-F1
#
_cell.length_a   1.000
_cell.length_b   1.000
_cell.length_c   1.000
_cell.angle_alpha   90.00
_cell.angle_beta   90.00
_cell.angle_gamma   90.00
#
_symmetry.space_group_name_H-M   'P 1'
#
loop_
_entity.id
_entity.type
_entity.pdbx_description
1 polymer ?
#
loop_
_entity_poly.entity_id
_entity_poly.type
_entity_poly.pdbx_seq_one_letter_code
_entity_poly.pdbx_strand_id
1 'polypeptide(L)' 'MTHREIGERLYISAKTVEHHVARIRRRLDAGSRSELLAALRAAGYR' A
#
# COMPACT_ATOMS: atom_id res chain seq x y z
N MET A 1 -5.89 -4.63 8.42
CA MET A 1 -6.81 -4.46 7.29
C MET A 1 -6.32 -5.25 6.09
N THR A 2 -7.24 -6.02 5.52
CA THR A 2 -7.14 -6.75 4.25
C THR A 2 -7.40 -5.79 3.08
N HIS A 3 -7.02 -6.17 1.85
CA HIS A 3 -7.35 -5.38 0.65
C HIS A 3 -8.86 -5.21 0.45
N ARG A 4 -9.68 -6.18 0.89
CA ARG A 4 -11.14 -6.09 0.85
C ARG A 4 -11.66 -4.99 1.78
N GLU A 5 -11.25 -4.99 3.04
CA GLU A 5 -11.66 -3.94 4.00
C GLU A 5 -11.19 -2.55 3.57
N ILE A 6 -10.02 -2.44 2.94
CA ILE A 6 -9.53 -1.17 2.37
C ILE A 6 -10.42 -0.75 1.21
N GLY A 7 -10.73 -1.67 0.30
CA GLY A 7 -11.58 -1.41 -0.85
C GLY A 7 -12.98 -0.96 -0.47
N GLU A 8 -13.58 -1.59 0.55
CA GLU A 8 -14.88 -1.21 1.09
C GLU A 8 -14.89 0.22 1.63
N ARG A 9 -13.87 0.63 2.37
CA ARG A 9 -13.77 2.02 2.89
C ARG A 9 -13.50 3.06 1.82
N LEU A 10 -12.84 2.67 0.73
CA LEU A 10 -12.48 3.55 -0.37
C LEU A 10 -13.45 3.46 -1.56
N TYR A 11 -14.52 2.67 -1.46
CA TYR A 11 -15.49 2.39 -2.52
C TYR A 11 -14.84 1.88 -3.83
N ILE A 12 -13.82 1.03 -3.72
CA ILE A 12 -13.10 0.42 -4.86
C ILE A 12 -12.92 -1.09 -4.66
N SER A 13 -12.65 -1.82 -5.75
CA SER A 13 -12.42 -3.26 -5.66
C SER A 13 -11.12 -3.60 -4.91
N ALA A 14 -11.07 -4.79 -4.28
CA ALA A 14 -9.84 -5.30 -3.68
C ALA A 14 -8.69 -5.43 -4.69
N LYS A 15 -8.99 -5.73 -5.97
CA LYS A 15 -7.99 -5.80 -7.04
C LYS A 15 -7.40 -4.43 -7.36
N THR A 16 -8.21 -3.38 -7.28
CA THR A 16 -7.77 -1.99 -7.44
C THR A 16 -6.81 -1.61 -6.30
N VAL A 17 -7.14 -1.98 -5.05
CA VAL A 17 -6.24 -1.78 -3.90
C VAL A 17 -4.90 -2.47 -4.11
N GLU A 18 -4.90 -3.73 -4.53
CA GLU A 18 -3.68 -4.48 -4.83
C GLU A 18 -2.79 -3.77 -5.86
N HIS A 19 -3.37 -3.30 -6.96
CA HIS A 19 -2.65 -2.53 -7.97
C HIS A 19 -2.06 -1.24 -7.42
N HIS A 20 -2.80 -0.51 -6.58
CA HIS A 20 -2.28 0.68 -5.92
C HIS A 20 -1.09 0.35 -5.01
N VAL A 21 -1.20 -0.69 -4.18
CA VAL A 21 -0.11 -1.13 -3.28
C VAL A 21 1.12 -1.56 -4.08
N ALA A 22 0.95 -2.32 -5.16
CA ALA A 22 2.05 -2.72 -6.03
C ALA A 22 2.75 -1.51 -6.66
N ARG A 23 1.98 -0.52 -7.13
CA ARG A 23 2.53 0.72 -7.68
C ARG A 23 3.26 1.56 -6.64
N ILE A 24 2.74 1.65 -5.42
CA ILE A 24 3.38 2.37 -4.31
C ILE A 24 4.70 1.69 -3.94
N ARG A 25 4.72 0.36 -3.83
CA ARG A 25 5.94 -0.42 -3.58
C ARG A 25 7.00 -0.16 -4.63
N ARG A 26 6.64 -0.22 -5.92
CA ARG A 26 7.57 0.07 -7.02
C ARG A 26 8.11 1.49 -6.96
N ARG A 27 7.28 2.48 -6.62
CA ARG A 27 7.69 3.89 -6.51
C ARG A 27 8.66 4.13 -5.35
N LEU A 28 8.52 3.36 -4.27
CA LEU A 28 9.35 3.46 -3.06
C LEU A 28 10.48 2.41 -3.01
N ASP A 29 10.70 1.69 -4.12
CA ASP A 29 11.67 0.60 -4.23
C ASP A 29 11.59 -0.45 -3.10
N ALA A 30 10.36 -0.81 -2.70
CA ALA A 30 10.09 -1.70 -1.57
C ALA A 30 9.74 -3.13 -2.01
N GLY A 31 10.67 -4.07 -1.76
CA GLY A 31 10.55 -5.50 -2.04
C GLY A 31 9.63 -6.27 -1.07
N SER A 32 9.34 -5.70 0.09
CA SER A 32 8.53 -6.33 1.14
C SER A 32 7.60 -5.34 1.84
N ARG A 33 6.65 -5.86 2.61
CA ARG A 33 5.77 -5.04 3.47
C ARG A 33 6.59 -4.27 4.51
N SER A 34 7.62 -4.88 5.08
CA SER A 34 8.47 -4.27 6.10
C SER A 34 9.27 -3.09 5.54
N GLU A 35 9.85 -3.25 4.35
CA GLU A 35 10.57 -2.18 3.64
C GLU A 35 9.64 -1.03 3.26
N LEU A 36 8.43 -1.34 2.78
CA LEU A 36 7.43 -0.32 2.47
C LEU A 36 7.11 0.53 3.70
N LEU A 37 6.89 -0.10 4.86
CA LEU A 37 6.61 0.61 6.10
C LEU A 37 7.81 1.43 6.59
N ALA A 38 9.04 0.95 6.38
CA ALA A 38 10.25 1.70 6.69
C ALA A 38 10.38 2.95 5.81
N ALA A 39 10.17 2.81 4.48
CA ALA A 39 10.21 3.92 3.53
C ALA A 39 9.13 4.97 3.83
N LEU A 40 7.91 4.55 4.16
CA LEU A 40 6.82 5.47 4.53
C LEU A 40 7.14 6.27 5.79
N ARG A 41 7.71 5.63 6.82
CA ARG A 41 8.15 6.32 8.04
C ARG A 41 9.28 7.32 7.76
N ALA A 42 10.26 6.93 6.94
CA ALA A 42 11.36 7.82 6.54
C ALA A 42 10.86 9.04 5.75
N ALA A 43 9.78 8.88 4.97
CA ALA A 43 9.13 9.97 4.23
C ALA A 43 8.17 10.82 5.09
N GLY A 44 8.06 10.56 6.40
CA GLY A 44 7.25 11.36 7.33
C GLY A 44 5.76 11.00 7.38
N TYR A 45 5.34 9.92 6.73
CA TYR A 45 3.98 9.41 6.86
C TYR A 45 3.86 8.63 8.18
N ARG A 46 2.94 9.07 9.05
CA ARG A 46 2.56 8.41 10.31
C ARG A 46 1.11 7.95 10.27
#